data_AF-A0A0V8DL61-F1
#
_entry.id   AF-A0A0V8DL61-F1
#
_cell.length_a   1.000
_cell.length_b   1.000
_cell.length_c   1.000
_cell.angle_alpha   90.00
_cell.angle_beta   90.00
_cell.angle_gamma   90.00
#
_symmetry.space_group_name_H-M   'P 1'
#
loop_
_entity.id
_entity.type
_entity.pdbx_description
1 polymer ?
#
loop_
_entity_poly.entity_id
_entity_poly.type
_entity_poly.pdbx_seq_one_letter_code
_entity_poly.pdbx_strand_id
1 'polypeptide(L)'
;MAQKNKTKIYFWIKLDENFFKNLAIKNLRKTVTGGDTLVIIYQQMLLSSLPNNGVIYYEGTLQDIAQEIALNLDEKLDDVRLAIDYFQKAGLLQIGDDGSAEMLQVPMLIGQETNWNKYKRDKKLENFQPTSNQLPTSSNQAPTEIEKEIELEIELEKEIEKEKKTETEELFSSYFSIFTNLSKKNLSRRAMALQVFITLSHEQKERSVIGANNYVEYYKSKNPGDNEAKFSINAYEFLSNMMFEEYQQKVKVKKETLGGLI
;
A
#
# COMPACT_ATOMS: atom_id res chain seq x y z
N MET A 1 -6.63 -25.02 -16.51
CA MET A 1 -6.66 -23.73 -15.82
C MET A 1 -5.24 -23.18 -15.82
N ALA A 2 -4.98 -22.08 -16.51
CA ALA A 2 -3.64 -21.49 -16.55
C ALA A 2 -3.34 -20.82 -15.20
N GLN A 3 -2.26 -21.24 -14.56
CA GLN A 3 -1.76 -20.63 -13.33
C GLN A 3 -1.30 -19.20 -13.66
N LYS A 4 -2.09 -18.20 -13.28
CA LYS A 4 -1.76 -16.78 -13.47
C LYS A 4 -0.54 -16.48 -12.59
N ASN A 5 0.65 -16.49 -13.16
CA ASN A 5 1.89 -16.17 -12.45
C ASN A 5 1.78 -14.76 -11.88
N LYS A 6 1.74 -14.63 -10.54
CA LYS A 6 1.84 -13.33 -9.87
C LYS A 6 3.16 -12.68 -10.30
N THR A 7 3.08 -11.52 -10.94
CA THR A 7 4.26 -10.75 -11.33
C THR A 7 5.08 -10.44 -10.08
N LYS A 8 6.34 -10.90 -10.05
CA LYS A 8 7.25 -10.58 -8.95
C LYS A 8 7.50 -9.06 -8.92
N ILE A 9 7.28 -8.44 -7.77
CA ILE A 9 7.55 -7.03 -7.52
C ILE A 9 8.87 -6.96 -6.74
N TYR A 10 9.82 -6.17 -7.24
CA TYR A 10 11.06 -5.87 -6.52
C TYR A 10 10.95 -4.50 -5.87
N PHE A 11 11.51 -4.39 -4.67
CA PHE A 11 11.63 -3.13 -3.94
C PHE A 11 13.11 -2.81 -3.76
N TRP A 12 13.47 -1.53 -3.87
CA TRP A 12 14.77 -1.02 -3.44
C TRP A 12 14.58 0.35 -2.80
N ILE A 13 15.50 0.66 -1.90
CA ILE A 13 15.68 2.01 -1.38
C ILE A 13 16.73 2.70 -2.21
N LYS A 14 16.42 3.91 -2.68
CA LYS A 14 17.45 4.82 -3.18
C LYS A 14 18.01 5.56 -1.98
N LEU A 15 19.25 5.24 -1.61
CA LEU A 15 19.93 5.95 -0.54
C LEU A 15 20.33 7.34 -1.04
N ASP A 16 19.79 8.38 -0.42
CA ASP A 16 20.11 9.77 -0.76
C ASP A 16 21.59 10.07 -0.47
N GLU A 17 22.24 10.87 -1.32
CA GLU A 17 23.64 11.28 -1.12
C GLU A 17 23.87 12.04 0.20
N ASN A 18 22.81 12.59 0.79
CA ASN A 18 22.82 13.29 2.07
C ASN A 18 22.41 12.40 3.24
N PHE A 19 22.14 11.10 3.04
CA PHE A 19 21.78 10.15 4.11
C PHE A 19 22.78 10.20 5.26
N PHE A 20 24.08 10.05 4.96
CA PHE A 20 25.14 10.14 5.98
C PHE A 20 25.47 11.58 6.42
N LYS A 21 24.92 12.58 5.72
CA LYS A 21 25.01 13.99 6.14
C LYS A 21 23.93 14.36 7.15
N ASN A 22 22.83 13.60 7.20
CA ASN A 22 21.76 13.76 8.18
C ASN A 22 22.34 13.82 9.61
N LEU A 23 21.90 14.81 10.39
CA LEU A 23 22.46 15.07 11.71
C LEU A 23 22.20 13.92 12.68
N ALA A 24 21.03 13.28 12.64
CA ALA A 24 20.70 12.14 13.48
C ALA A 24 21.56 10.91 13.14
N ILE A 25 21.75 10.61 11.85
CA ILE A 25 22.63 9.51 11.40
C ILE A 25 24.08 9.79 11.79
N LYS A 26 24.57 11.01 11.57
CA LYS A 26 25.92 11.42 11.92
C LYS A 26 26.15 11.41 13.44
N ASN A 27 25.16 11.83 14.22
CA ASN A 27 25.22 11.81 15.67
C ASN A 27 25.29 10.37 16.20
N LEU A 28 24.41 9.48 15.71
CA LEU A 28 24.37 8.07 16.12
C LEU A 28 25.73 7.40 15.97
N ARG A 29 26.33 7.54 14.79
CA ARG A 29 27.64 6.94 14.45
C ARG A 29 28.80 7.48 15.30
N LYS A 30 28.68 8.70 15.84
CA LYS A 30 29.75 9.37 16.58
C LYS A 30 29.62 9.24 18.09
N THR A 31 28.40 9.20 18.61
CA THR A 31 28.13 9.33 20.05
C THR A 31 27.68 8.03 20.70
N VAL A 32 27.19 7.06 19.92
CA VAL A 32 26.73 5.77 20.43
C VAL A 32 27.73 4.68 20.03
N THR A 33 28.19 3.91 21.01
CA THR A 33 29.02 2.71 20.75
C THR A 33 28.22 1.73 19.91
N GLY A 34 28.80 1.26 18.79
CA GLY A 34 28.07 0.43 17.83
C GLY A 34 27.07 1.20 16.96
N GLY A 35 27.13 2.54 16.93
CA GLY A 35 26.23 3.37 16.13
C GLY A 35 26.21 3.02 14.63
N ASP A 36 27.32 2.53 14.08
CA ASP A 36 27.36 2.01 12.70
C ASP A 36 26.45 0.78 12.52
N THR A 37 26.45 -0.16 13.47
CA THR A 37 25.56 -1.32 13.48
C THR A 37 24.10 -0.89 13.55
N LEU A 38 23.77 0.08 14.41
CA LEU A 38 22.41 0.59 14.55
C LEU A 38 21.91 1.29 13.27
N VAL A 39 22.81 1.95 12.52
CA VAL A 39 22.50 2.53 11.20
C VAL A 39 22.24 1.44 10.15
N ILE A 40 22.92 0.29 10.24
CA ILE A 40 22.67 -0.86 9.35
C ILE A 40 21.31 -1.49 9.70
N ILE A 41 21.03 -1.71 10.98
CA ILE A 41 19.73 -2.22 11.46
C ILE A 41 18.60 -1.31 10.96
N TYR A 42 18.73 0.01 11.08
CA TYR A 42 17.74 0.93 10.56
C TYR A 42 17.53 0.80 9.04
N GLN A 43 18.60 0.65 8.25
CA GLN A 43 18.47 0.41 6.81
C GLN A 43 17.77 -0.92 6.49
N GLN A 44 18.05 -1.99 7.24
CA GLN A 44 17.35 -3.27 7.10
C GLN A 44 15.86 -3.11 7.44
N MET A 45 15.53 -2.39 8.52
CA MET A 45 14.14 -2.13 8.89
C MET A 45 13.44 -1.31 7.78
N LEU A 46 14.08 -0.27 7.24
CA LEU A 46 13.56 0.48 6.09
C LEU A 46 13.25 -0.45 4.91
N LEU A 47 14.17 -1.35 4.54
CA LEU A 47 13.98 -2.34 3.46
C LEU A 47 12.80 -3.28 3.74
N SER A 48 12.70 -3.80 4.97
CA SER A 48 11.63 -4.72 5.37
C SER A 48 10.24 -4.06 5.34
N SER A 49 10.18 -2.75 5.53
CA SER A 49 8.94 -1.97 5.54
C SER A 49 8.41 -1.60 4.15
N LEU A 50 9.23 -1.74 3.10
CA LEU A 50 8.88 -1.32 1.73
C LEU A 50 7.62 -1.98 1.15
N PRO A 51 7.37 -3.28 1.35
CA PRO A 51 6.15 -3.91 0.84
C PRO A 51 4.87 -3.27 1.36
N ASN A 52 4.96 -2.60 2.51
CA ASN A 52 3.88 -1.97 3.25
C ASN A 52 4.06 -0.46 3.34
N ASN A 53 4.69 0.16 2.33
CA ASN A 53 4.81 1.62 2.22
C ASN A 53 5.50 2.31 3.42
N GLY A 54 6.41 1.62 4.10
CA GLY A 54 7.11 2.17 5.26
C GLY A 54 6.63 1.65 6.60
N VAL A 55 5.69 0.69 6.63
CA VAL A 55 5.16 0.13 7.88
C VAL A 55 5.66 -1.30 8.10
N ILE A 56 6.18 -1.57 9.29
CA ILE A 56 6.40 -2.93 9.79
C ILE A 56 5.27 -3.22 10.78
N TYR A 57 4.34 -4.08 10.37
CA TYR A 57 3.20 -4.43 11.21
C TYR A 57 3.65 -5.34 12.35
N TYR A 58 3.08 -5.10 13.53
CA TYR A 58 3.19 -6.03 14.65
C TYR A 58 2.20 -7.17 14.46
N GLU A 59 2.70 -8.39 14.33
CA GLU A 59 1.89 -9.58 14.08
C GLU A 59 1.25 -10.14 15.36
N GLY A 60 1.74 -9.73 16.53
CA GLY A 60 1.26 -10.22 17.83
C GLY A 60 1.74 -11.63 18.16
N THR A 61 2.71 -12.15 17.42
CA THR A 61 3.29 -13.49 17.62
C THR A 61 4.25 -13.49 18.80
N LEU A 62 5.06 -12.43 18.93
CA LEU A 62 5.96 -12.23 20.07
C LEU A 62 5.44 -11.10 20.97
N GLN A 63 6.11 -10.83 22.09
CA GLN A 63 5.60 -9.88 23.10
C GLN A 63 5.58 -8.42 22.63
N ASP A 64 6.47 -8.05 21.70
CA ASP A 64 6.59 -6.70 21.17
C ASP A 64 7.14 -6.73 19.72
N ILE A 65 6.97 -5.63 19.00
CA ILE A 65 7.47 -5.46 17.63
C ILE A 65 9.00 -5.57 17.54
N ALA A 66 9.73 -5.21 18.60
CA ALA A 66 11.19 -5.27 18.58
C ALA A 66 11.70 -6.72 18.52
N GLN A 67 11.01 -7.65 19.17
CA GLN A 67 11.29 -9.09 19.10
C GLN A 67 11.00 -9.65 17.72
N GLU A 68 9.91 -9.24 17.09
CA GLU A 68 9.57 -9.70 15.74
C GLU A 68 10.56 -9.15 14.71
N ILE A 69 10.95 -7.87 14.83
CA ILE A 69 11.98 -7.27 13.98
C ILE A 69 13.34 -7.96 14.19
N ALA A 70 13.74 -8.20 15.44
CA ALA A 70 15.00 -8.89 15.73
C ALA A 70 15.06 -10.29 15.11
N LEU A 71 13.97 -11.05 15.22
CA LEU A 71 13.88 -12.38 14.62
C LEU A 71 13.87 -12.32 13.08
N ASN A 72 13.12 -11.39 12.49
CA ASN A 72 13.00 -11.26 11.04
C ASN A 72 14.30 -10.77 10.37
N LEU A 73 15.07 -9.95 11.06
CA LEU A 73 16.32 -9.39 10.54
C LEU A 73 17.57 -10.20 10.93
N ASP A 74 17.42 -11.22 11.79
CA ASP A 74 18.55 -11.97 12.40
C ASP A 74 19.52 -11.05 13.15
N GLU A 75 18.97 -10.09 13.89
CA GLU A 75 19.71 -9.08 14.65
C GLU A 75 19.48 -9.25 16.16
N LYS A 76 20.38 -8.69 16.98
CA LYS A 76 20.23 -8.75 18.43
C LYS A 76 19.07 -7.89 18.90
N LEU A 77 18.23 -8.44 19.77
CA LEU A 77 17.08 -7.74 20.35
C LEU A 77 17.45 -6.41 21.02
N ASP A 78 18.57 -6.38 21.76
CA ASP A 78 19.02 -5.16 22.44
C ASP A 78 19.43 -4.07 21.44
N ASP A 79 20.09 -4.44 20.34
CA ASP A 79 20.49 -3.49 19.29
C ASP A 79 19.26 -2.97 18.53
N VAL A 80 18.27 -3.83 18.25
CA VAL A 80 17.00 -3.43 17.62
C VAL A 80 16.21 -2.48 18.51
N ARG A 81 16.10 -2.76 19.81
CA ARG A 81 15.44 -1.86 20.76
C ARG A 81 16.13 -0.51 20.85
N LEU A 82 17.46 -0.51 20.89
CA LEU A 82 18.25 0.71 20.91
C LEU A 82 18.09 1.52 19.62
N ALA A 83 18.05 0.85 18.46
CA ALA A 83 17.77 1.49 17.19
C ALA A 83 16.37 2.13 17.18
N ILE A 84 15.32 1.38 17.55
CA ILE A 84 13.94 1.88 17.62
C ILE A 84 13.87 3.13 18.51
N ASP A 85 14.37 3.07 19.75
CA ASP A 85 14.33 4.19 20.69
C ASP A 85 15.07 5.43 20.15
N TYR A 86 16.26 5.23 19.57
CA TYR A 86 17.04 6.32 19.00
C TYR A 86 16.33 6.98 17.81
N PHE A 87 15.85 6.18 16.86
CA PHE A 87 15.22 6.70 15.64
C PHE A 87 13.83 7.28 15.90
N GLN A 88 13.14 6.80 16.94
CA GLN A 88 11.91 7.42 17.43
C GLN A 88 12.17 8.81 18.01
N LYS A 89 13.20 8.96 18.87
CA LYS A 89 13.61 10.27 19.40
C LYS A 89 14.11 11.22 18.31
N ALA A 90 14.76 10.69 17.27
CA ALA A 90 15.21 11.45 16.12
C ALA A 90 14.07 11.85 15.15
N GLY A 91 12.84 11.40 15.37
CA GLY A 91 11.69 11.67 14.51
C GLY A 91 11.77 11.00 13.14
N LEU A 92 12.51 9.89 13.03
CA LEU A 92 12.65 9.12 11.79
C LEU A 92 11.81 7.83 11.80
N LEU A 93 11.37 7.41 12.98
CA LEU A 93 10.52 6.25 13.22
C LEU A 93 9.39 6.65 14.18
N GLN A 94 8.23 6.02 14.06
CA GLN A 94 7.13 6.14 15.01
C GLN A 94 6.57 4.76 15.34
N ILE A 95 6.19 4.53 16.60
CA ILE A 95 5.39 3.36 16.98
C ILE A 95 3.92 3.79 17.04
N GLY A 96 3.07 3.12 16.27
CA GLY A 96 1.63 3.34 16.25
C GLY A 96 0.92 2.79 17.48
N ASP A 97 -0.35 3.17 17.67
CA ASP A 97 -1.18 2.70 18.78
C ASP A 97 -1.41 1.17 18.74
N ASP A 98 -1.28 0.57 17.56
CA ASP A 98 -1.37 -0.87 17.30
C ASP A 98 -0.04 -1.61 17.53
N GLY A 99 1.03 -0.91 17.92
CA GLY A 99 2.36 -1.45 18.12
C GLY A 99 3.20 -1.57 16.84
N SER A 100 2.65 -1.20 15.67
CA SER A 100 3.38 -1.23 14.40
C SER A 100 4.45 -0.14 14.33
N ALA A 101 5.56 -0.41 13.64
CA ALA A 101 6.63 0.57 13.43
C ALA A 101 6.52 1.24 12.06
N GLU A 102 6.36 2.56 12.04
CA GLU A 102 6.29 3.38 10.83
C GLU A 102 7.60 4.12 10.59
N MET A 103 8.13 3.96 9.38
CA MET A 103 9.35 4.58 8.87
C MET A 103 9.03 5.85 8.10
N LEU A 104 9.17 6.99 8.76
CA LEU A 104 8.69 8.28 8.25
C LEU A 104 9.45 8.77 6.99
N GLN A 105 10.65 8.26 6.75
CA GLN A 105 11.46 8.62 5.57
C GLN A 105 11.14 7.81 4.31
N VAL A 106 10.49 6.66 4.45
CA VAL A 106 10.26 5.72 3.34
C VAL A 106 9.46 6.35 2.17
N PRO A 107 8.39 7.13 2.40
CA PRO A 107 7.67 7.80 1.31
C PRO A 107 8.53 8.70 0.42
N MET A 108 9.65 9.22 0.94
CA MET A 108 10.58 10.08 0.21
C MET A 108 11.72 9.30 -0.49
N LEU A 109 11.95 8.04 -0.11
CA LEU A 109 13.09 7.22 -0.53
C LEU A 109 12.72 6.09 -1.51
N ILE A 110 11.43 5.84 -1.73
CA ILE A 110 10.93 4.74 -2.58
C ILE A 110 11.04 5.08 -4.06
N GLY A 111 11.58 4.11 -4.82
CA GLY A 111 11.20 3.88 -6.22
C GLY A 111 10.61 2.48 -6.37
N GLN A 112 9.62 2.32 -7.26
CA GLN A 112 9.01 1.03 -7.63
C GLN A 112 9.16 0.80 -9.14
N GLU A 113 9.36 -0.45 -9.55
CA GLU A 113 9.81 -0.82 -10.90
C GLU A 113 9.50 -2.29 -11.09
N THR A 114 9.10 -2.61 -12.30
CA THR A 114 8.65 -3.92 -12.70
C THR A 114 9.83 -4.81 -13.10
N ASN A 115 9.62 -6.12 -13.24
CA ASN A 115 10.62 -7.07 -13.74
C ASN A 115 11.33 -6.57 -15.03
N TRP A 116 10.63 -5.81 -15.86
CA TRP A 116 11.13 -5.26 -17.12
C TRP A 116 12.14 -4.12 -16.93
N ASN A 117 11.90 -3.21 -15.99
CA ASN A 117 12.82 -2.11 -15.67
C ASN A 117 14.11 -2.64 -15.03
N LYS A 118 13.99 -3.72 -14.22
CA LYS A 118 15.14 -4.47 -13.73
C LYS A 118 15.96 -5.08 -14.88
N TYR A 119 15.31 -5.78 -15.81
CA TYR A 119 15.98 -6.35 -16.99
C TYR A 119 16.71 -5.29 -17.83
N LYS A 120 16.09 -4.12 -18.08
CA LYS A 120 16.75 -3.00 -18.79
C LYS A 120 17.97 -2.47 -18.03
N ARG A 121 17.89 -2.34 -16.71
CA ARG A 121 19.02 -1.90 -15.87
C ARG A 121 20.15 -2.93 -15.88
N ASP A 122 19.82 -4.21 -15.74
CA ASP A 122 20.78 -5.31 -15.72
C ASP A 122 21.50 -5.44 -17.08
N LYS A 123 20.77 -5.31 -18.20
CA LYS A 123 21.37 -5.20 -19.55
C LYS A 123 22.24 -3.96 -19.73
N LYS A 124 21.86 -2.82 -19.13
CA LYS A 124 22.67 -1.60 -19.16
C LYS A 124 23.94 -1.73 -18.31
N LEU A 125 23.90 -2.49 -17.21
CA LEU A 125 25.06 -2.85 -16.40
C LEU A 125 25.96 -3.89 -17.10
N GLU A 126 25.40 -4.88 -17.81
CA GLU A 126 26.19 -5.82 -18.64
C GLU A 126 26.97 -5.10 -19.73
N ASN A 127 26.36 -4.07 -20.34
CA ASN A 127 27.04 -3.18 -21.29
C ASN A 127 28.03 -2.21 -20.62
N PHE A 128 28.04 -2.13 -19.28
CA PHE A 128 28.96 -1.35 -18.47
C PHE A 128 30.06 -2.27 -17.91
N GLN A 129 30.81 -2.93 -18.78
CA GLN A 129 32.06 -3.54 -18.35
C GLN A 129 33.05 -2.42 -17.96
N PRO A 130 33.64 -2.42 -16.75
CA PRO A 130 34.73 -1.51 -16.45
C PRO A 130 35.83 -1.78 -17.48
N THR A 131 36.18 -0.77 -18.26
CA THR A 131 37.22 -0.84 -19.29
C THR A 131 38.55 -1.27 -18.66
N SER A 132 38.81 -2.57 -18.64
CA SER A 132 40.14 -3.13 -18.56
C SER A 132 40.41 -3.83 -19.89
N ASN A 133 41.13 -3.10 -20.73
CA ASN A 133 41.89 -3.55 -21.90
C ASN A 133 41.21 -4.53 -22.87
N GLN A 134 40.54 -4.01 -23.91
CA GLN A 134 40.84 -4.33 -25.32
C GLN A 134 39.98 -3.51 -26.31
N LEU A 135 40.57 -3.21 -27.47
CA LEU A 135 40.14 -2.27 -28.53
C LEU A 135 38.83 -2.68 -29.26
N PRO A 136 38.11 -1.72 -29.88
CA PRO A 136 36.79 -1.94 -30.47
C PRO A 136 36.89 -2.46 -31.91
N THR A 137 35.99 -3.37 -32.29
CA THR A 137 35.67 -3.66 -33.69
C THR A 137 34.19 -3.47 -33.95
N SER A 138 33.89 -2.54 -34.86
CA SER A 138 32.58 -2.16 -35.38
C SER A 138 31.71 -3.33 -35.82
N SER A 139 30.39 -3.20 -35.64
CA SER A 139 29.44 -3.31 -36.75
C SER A 139 28.08 -2.75 -36.35
N ASN A 140 27.63 -1.74 -37.10
CA ASN A 140 26.26 -1.23 -37.09
C ASN A 140 25.31 -2.24 -37.75
N GLN A 141 24.30 -2.72 -37.02
CA GLN A 141 22.98 -3.00 -37.60
C GLN A 141 21.90 -2.66 -36.54
N ALA A 142 21.08 -1.67 -36.85
CA ALA A 142 19.91 -1.29 -36.06
C ALA A 142 18.77 -2.31 -36.26
N PRO A 143 17.91 -2.52 -35.25
CA PRO A 143 16.55 -3.03 -35.45
C PRO A 143 15.51 -2.00 -34.98
N THR A 144 15.09 -1.09 -35.86
CA THR A 144 14.25 0.07 -35.51
C THR A 144 12.73 -0.13 -35.63
N GLU A 145 12.25 -1.34 -35.94
CA GLU A 145 10.81 -1.59 -36.16
C GLU A 145 10.15 -2.37 -35.01
N ILE A 146 10.82 -3.38 -34.45
CA ILE A 146 10.29 -4.19 -33.33
C ILE A 146 10.32 -3.40 -32.01
N GLU A 147 11.31 -2.51 -31.82
CA GLU A 147 11.42 -1.69 -30.60
C GLU A 147 10.30 -0.66 -30.47
N LYS A 148 9.77 -0.13 -31.58
CA LYS A 148 8.70 0.87 -31.58
C LYS A 148 7.32 0.29 -31.30
N GLU A 149 7.03 -0.92 -31.79
CA GLU A 149 5.77 -1.61 -31.49
C GLU A 149 5.70 -2.01 -30.01
N ILE A 150 6.82 -2.47 -29.43
CA ILE A 150 6.91 -2.82 -28.00
C ILE A 150 6.88 -1.56 -27.10
N GLU A 151 7.46 -0.43 -27.52
CA GLU A 151 7.35 0.83 -26.77
C GLU A 151 5.90 1.35 -26.70
N LEU A 152 5.13 1.27 -27.79
CA LEU A 152 3.72 1.66 -27.83
C LEU A 152 2.83 0.79 -26.93
N GLU A 153 3.07 -0.53 -26.92
CA GLU A 153 2.29 -1.46 -26.06
C GLU A 153 2.58 -1.24 -24.56
N ILE A 154 3.81 -0.85 -24.21
CA ILE A 154 4.26 -0.58 -22.83
C ILE A 154 3.83 0.81 -22.32
N GLU A 155 3.73 1.80 -23.21
CA GLU A 155 3.20 3.12 -22.85
C GLU A 155 1.71 3.02 -22.49
N LEU A 156 0.95 2.21 -23.24
CA LEU A 156 -0.42 1.80 -22.93
C LEU A 156 -0.52 1.09 -21.56
N GLU A 157 0.36 0.13 -21.24
CA GLU A 157 0.32 -0.55 -19.92
C GLU A 157 0.64 0.39 -18.73
N LYS A 158 1.52 1.37 -18.91
CA LYS A 158 1.83 2.38 -17.88
C LYS A 158 0.73 3.42 -17.71
N GLU A 159 0.04 3.80 -18.78
CA GLU A 159 -1.19 4.58 -18.70
C GLU A 159 -2.28 3.80 -17.96
N ILE A 160 -2.48 2.51 -18.29
CA ILE A 160 -3.45 1.64 -17.62
C ILE A 160 -3.13 1.47 -16.11
N GLU A 161 -1.87 1.43 -15.70
CA GLU A 161 -1.48 1.28 -14.27
C GLU A 161 -1.65 2.58 -13.48
N LYS A 162 -1.38 3.75 -14.10
CA LYS A 162 -1.72 5.05 -13.53
C LYS A 162 -3.23 5.24 -13.44
N GLU A 163 -3.95 4.93 -14.52
CA GLU A 163 -5.41 4.96 -14.59
C GLU A 163 -6.03 4.06 -13.51
N LYS A 164 -5.52 2.84 -13.30
CA LYS A 164 -6.01 1.93 -12.23
C LYS A 164 -5.77 2.44 -10.82
N LYS A 165 -4.69 3.19 -10.57
CA LYS A 165 -4.43 3.83 -9.27
C LYS A 165 -5.40 4.98 -9.03
N THR A 166 -5.56 5.88 -10.02
CA THR A 166 -6.57 6.95 -9.95
C THR A 166 -7.98 6.40 -9.85
N GLU A 167 -8.31 5.35 -10.59
CA GLU A 167 -9.62 4.70 -10.59
C GLU A 167 -9.92 4.03 -9.25
N THR A 168 -8.93 3.39 -8.62
CA THR A 168 -9.11 2.84 -7.26
C THR A 168 -9.36 3.94 -6.24
N GLU A 169 -8.65 5.07 -6.34
CA GLU A 169 -8.85 6.24 -5.46
C GLU A 169 -10.21 6.91 -5.68
N GLU A 170 -10.64 7.04 -6.93
CA GLU A 170 -11.95 7.56 -7.32
C GLU A 170 -13.08 6.65 -6.85
N LEU A 171 -12.98 5.34 -7.07
CA LEU A 171 -13.95 4.35 -6.61
C LEU A 171 -14.04 4.32 -5.09
N PHE A 172 -12.91 4.39 -4.37
CA PHE A 172 -12.95 4.46 -2.92
C PHE A 172 -13.57 5.77 -2.43
N SER A 173 -13.27 6.89 -3.08
CA SER A 173 -13.86 8.19 -2.73
C SER A 173 -15.37 8.17 -2.94
N SER A 174 -15.83 7.62 -4.07
CA SER A 174 -17.24 7.40 -4.37
C SER A 174 -17.90 6.50 -3.32
N TYR A 175 -17.34 5.31 -3.08
CA TYR A 175 -17.79 4.37 -2.06
C TYR A 175 -17.93 5.03 -0.67
N PHE A 176 -16.87 5.69 -0.21
CA PHE A 176 -16.83 6.22 1.13
C PHE A 176 -17.76 7.42 1.32
N SER A 177 -17.91 8.25 0.27
CA SER A 177 -18.82 9.39 0.29
C SER A 177 -20.27 9.00 0.57
N ILE A 178 -20.71 7.83 0.07
CA ILE A 178 -22.05 7.28 0.29
C ILE A 178 -22.30 7.09 1.79
N PHE A 179 -21.35 6.49 2.50
CA PHE A 179 -21.46 6.25 3.93
C PHE A 179 -21.28 7.50 4.78
N THR A 180 -20.41 8.44 4.39
CA THR A 180 -20.29 9.72 5.10
C THR A 180 -21.53 10.59 4.94
N ASN A 181 -22.19 10.52 3.78
CA ASN A 181 -23.47 11.18 3.52
C ASN A 181 -24.64 10.49 4.25
N LEU A 182 -24.53 9.18 4.52
CA LEU A 182 -25.50 8.46 5.36
C LEU A 182 -25.36 8.88 6.83
N SER A 183 -24.15 8.88 7.38
CA SER A 183 -23.91 9.23 8.78
C SER A 183 -22.47 9.69 9.04
N LYS A 184 -22.33 10.78 9.81
CA LYS A 184 -21.02 11.35 10.18
C LYS A 184 -20.13 10.39 10.96
N LYS A 185 -20.69 9.37 11.63
CA LYS A 185 -19.91 8.35 12.35
C LYS A 185 -18.93 7.59 11.45
N ASN A 186 -19.14 7.61 10.13
CA ASN A 186 -18.26 6.94 9.18
C ASN A 186 -16.92 7.65 8.99
N LEU A 187 -16.81 8.96 9.30
CA LEU A 187 -15.55 9.71 9.17
C LEU A 187 -14.38 9.04 9.90
N SER A 188 -14.59 8.57 11.13
CA SER A 188 -13.57 7.87 11.93
C SER A 188 -13.26 6.45 11.45
N ARG A 189 -13.97 5.94 10.44
CA ARG A 189 -13.81 4.60 9.88
C ARG A 189 -13.09 4.59 8.53
N ARG A 190 -12.62 5.75 8.05
CA ARG A 190 -11.99 5.91 6.72
C ARG A 190 -10.78 5.03 6.51
N ALA A 191 -9.82 5.06 7.43
CA ALA A 191 -8.57 4.31 7.29
C ALA A 191 -8.82 2.80 7.23
N MET A 192 -9.66 2.28 8.14
CA MET A 192 -10.00 0.86 8.15
C MET A 192 -10.78 0.43 6.90
N ALA A 193 -11.71 1.25 6.42
CA ALA A 193 -12.43 0.96 5.17
C ALA A 193 -11.47 0.96 3.97
N LEU A 194 -10.51 1.88 3.91
CA LEU A 194 -9.51 1.94 2.84
C LEU A 194 -8.65 0.67 2.82
N GLN A 195 -8.18 0.22 3.98
CA GLN A 195 -7.34 -0.97 4.11
C GLN A 195 -8.02 -2.23 3.54
N VAL A 196 -9.33 -2.38 3.78
CA VAL A 196 -10.11 -3.49 3.20
C VAL A 196 -10.33 -3.26 1.71
N PHE A 197 -10.70 -2.04 1.31
CA PHE A 197 -11.04 -1.71 -0.08
C PHE A 197 -9.89 -1.96 -1.06
N ILE A 198 -8.66 -1.63 -0.69
CA ILE A 198 -7.49 -1.84 -1.57
C ILE A 198 -7.23 -3.33 -1.85
N THR A 199 -7.64 -4.23 -0.95
CA THR A 199 -7.49 -5.68 -1.11
C THR A 199 -8.55 -6.31 -2.01
N LEU A 200 -9.65 -5.60 -2.29
CA LEU A 200 -10.72 -6.09 -3.14
C LEU A 200 -10.27 -6.18 -4.61
N SER A 201 -10.77 -7.20 -5.31
CA SER A 201 -10.66 -7.24 -6.77
C SER A 201 -11.37 -6.05 -7.41
N HIS A 202 -10.99 -5.70 -8.64
CA HIS A 202 -11.59 -4.57 -9.35
C HIS A 202 -13.13 -4.70 -9.45
N GLU A 203 -13.63 -5.88 -9.82
CA GLU A 203 -15.07 -6.16 -9.86
C GLU A 203 -15.73 -5.99 -8.48
N GLN A 204 -15.08 -6.45 -7.41
CA GLN A 204 -15.60 -6.26 -6.05
C GLN A 204 -15.62 -4.79 -5.61
N LYS A 205 -14.67 -3.97 -6.08
CA LYS A 205 -14.67 -2.52 -5.83
C LYS A 205 -15.88 -1.87 -6.48
N GLU A 206 -16.16 -2.16 -7.75
CA GLU A 206 -17.36 -1.66 -8.44
C GLU A 206 -18.65 -2.13 -7.75
N ARG A 207 -18.74 -3.42 -7.43
CA ARG A 207 -19.85 -4.02 -6.68
C ARG A 207 -20.03 -3.38 -5.31
N SER A 208 -18.96 -3.00 -4.63
CA SER A 208 -19.04 -2.33 -3.33
C SER A 208 -19.71 -0.96 -3.40
N VAL A 209 -19.46 -0.19 -4.46
CA VAL A 209 -20.10 1.12 -4.70
C VAL A 209 -21.59 0.93 -5.00
N ILE A 210 -21.93 -0.04 -5.86
CA ILE A 210 -23.33 -0.38 -6.18
C ILE A 210 -24.07 -0.84 -4.92
N GLY A 211 -23.46 -1.78 -4.19
CA GLY A 211 -24.00 -2.33 -2.96
C GLY A 211 -24.22 -1.27 -1.89
N ALA A 212 -23.27 -0.35 -1.71
CA ALA A 212 -23.39 0.75 -0.74
C ALA A 212 -24.58 1.66 -1.05
N ASN A 213 -24.78 2.04 -2.31
CA ASN A 213 -25.93 2.86 -2.72
C ASN A 213 -27.26 2.16 -2.43
N ASN A 214 -27.37 0.88 -2.82
CA ASN A 214 -28.57 0.10 -2.61
C ASN A 214 -28.84 -0.16 -1.13
N TYR A 215 -27.79 -0.42 -0.34
CA TYR A 215 -27.88 -0.54 1.11
C TYR A 215 -28.42 0.74 1.75
N VAL A 216 -27.91 1.91 1.36
CA VAL A 216 -28.37 3.20 1.88
C VAL A 216 -29.84 3.45 1.57
N GLU A 217 -30.27 3.19 0.33
CA GLU A 217 -31.69 3.29 -0.05
C GLU A 217 -32.55 2.33 0.78
N TYR A 218 -32.12 1.06 0.90
CA TYR A 218 -32.80 0.05 1.70
C TYR A 218 -32.91 0.47 3.17
N TYR A 219 -31.81 0.89 3.78
CA TYR A 219 -31.75 1.28 5.19
C TYR A 219 -32.71 2.43 5.49
N LYS A 220 -32.70 3.48 4.66
CA LYS A 220 -33.60 4.64 4.81
C LYS A 220 -35.07 4.24 4.66
N SER A 221 -35.38 3.32 3.74
CA SER A 221 -36.76 2.84 3.55
C SER A 221 -37.29 2.03 4.74
N LYS A 222 -36.43 1.26 5.41
CA LYS A 222 -36.79 0.42 6.55
C LYS A 222 -36.77 1.15 7.88
N ASN A 223 -36.00 2.23 7.99
CA ASN A 223 -35.81 2.99 9.22
C ASN A 223 -36.15 4.49 9.05
N PRO A 224 -37.38 4.85 8.67
CA PRO A 224 -37.75 6.25 8.40
C PRO A 224 -37.66 7.17 9.63
N GLY A 225 -37.61 6.60 10.85
CA GLY A 225 -37.46 7.35 12.09
C GLY A 225 -36.00 7.60 12.54
N ASP A 226 -35.01 7.00 11.88
CA ASP A 226 -33.60 7.15 12.23
C ASP A 226 -32.89 8.14 11.29
N ASN A 227 -33.15 9.43 11.53
CA ASN A 227 -32.63 10.52 10.70
C ASN A 227 -31.10 10.63 10.69
N GLU A 228 -30.42 10.14 11.74
CA GLU A 228 -28.96 10.17 11.85
C GLU A 228 -28.28 8.88 11.35
N ALA A 229 -29.10 7.91 10.92
CA ALA A 229 -28.69 6.56 10.59
C ALA A 229 -27.80 5.95 11.70
N LYS A 230 -28.16 6.18 12.96
CA LYS A 230 -27.40 5.76 14.14
C LYS A 230 -27.19 4.26 14.17
N PHE A 231 -28.17 3.47 13.70
CA PHE A 231 -28.12 2.01 13.70
C PHE A 231 -27.61 1.40 12.37
N SER A 232 -27.21 2.23 11.40
CA SER A 232 -26.66 1.74 10.13
C SER A 232 -25.33 1.01 10.33
N ILE A 233 -25.05 0.05 9.46
CA ILE A 233 -23.73 -0.55 9.32
C ILE A 233 -22.77 0.54 8.82
N ASN A 234 -21.55 0.55 9.35
CA ASN A 234 -20.54 1.52 8.95
C ASN A 234 -19.76 1.06 7.70
N ALA A 235 -19.07 1.99 7.05
CA ALA A 235 -18.35 1.74 5.80
C ALA A 235 -17.29 0.64 5.88
N TYR A 236 -16.66 0.45 7.04
CA TYR A 236 -15.66 -0.60 7.22
C TYR A 236 -16.32 -1.97 7.37
N GLU A 237 -17.32 -2.09 8.24
CA GLU A 237 -18.05 -3.34 8.48
C GLU A 237 -18.77 -3.83 7.22
N PHE A 238 -19.26 -2.90 6.40
CA PHE A 238 -19.91 -3.22 5.14
C PHE A 238 -18.97 -3.90 4.13
N LEU A 239 -17.70 -3.47 4.06
CA LEU A 239 -16.68 -4.11 3.22
C LEU A 239 -16.17 -5.40 3.84
N SER A 240 -15.84 -5.37 5.14
CA SER A 240 -15.19 -6.48 5.85
C SER A 240 -16.04 -7.73 5.85
N ASN A 241 -17.36 -7.57 5.96
CA ASN A 241 -18.31 -8.67 5.92
C ASN A 241 -18.83 -8.96 4.49
N MET A 242 -18.24 -8.33 3.46
CA MET A 242 -18.64 -8.46 2.05
C MET A 242 -20.15 -8.23 1.80
N MET A 243 -20.80 -7.41 2.64
CA MET A 243 -22.25 -7.18 2.62
C MET A 243 -22.71 -6.65 1.26
N PHE A 244 -21.84 -5.97 0.52
CA PHE A 244 -22.17 -5.46 -0.81
C PHE A 244 -22.69 -6.54 -1.76
N GLU A 245 -22.26 -7.80 -1.66
CA GLU A 245 -22.74 -8.89 -2.53
C GLU A 245 -24.25 -9.12 -2.39
N GLU A 246 -24.84 -8.84 -1.22
CA GLU A 246 -26.28 -8.98 -0.97
C GLU A 246 -27.10 -7.81 -1.55
N TYR A 247 -26.45 -6.67 -1.83
CA TYR A 247 -27.09 -5.44 -2.27
C TYR A 247 -26.81 -5.09 -3.74
N GLN A 248 -26.57 -6.09 -4.60
CA GLN A 248 -26.30 -5.83 -6.02
C GLN A 248 -27.54 -5.43 -6.85
N GLN A 249 -28.75 -5.65 -6.32
CA GLN A 249 -30.00 -5.22 -6.95
C GLN A 249 -30.75 -4.28 -6.01
N LYS A 250 -31.46 -3.30 -6.60
CA LYS A 250 -32.38 -2.45 -5.82
C LYS A 250 -33.43 -3.33 -5.16
N VAL A 251 -33.44 -3.35 -3.83
CA VAL A 251 -34.45 -4.08 -3.07
C VAL A 251 -35.80 -3.48 -3.41
N LYS A 252 -36.66 -4.25 -4.11
CA LYS A 252 -38.06 -3.87 -4.33
C LYS A 252 -38.75 -3.85 -2.97
N VAL A 253 -38.83 -2.67 -2.36
CA VAL A 253 -39.71 -2.44 -1.22
C VAL A 253 -41.12 -2.61 -1.78
N LYS A 254 -41.73 -3.78 -1.58
CA LYS A 254 -43.18 -3.89 -1.67
C LYS A 254 -43.70 -2.88 -0.66
N LYS A 255 -44.20 -1.74 -1.15
CA LYS A 255 -45.24 -1.04 -0.42
C LYS A 255 -46.32 -2.09 -0.26
N GLU A 256 -46.45 -2.63 0.95
CA GLU A 256 -47.72 -3.19 1.36
C GLU A 256 -48.69 -2.02 1.21
N THR A 257 -49.34 -1.96 0.05
CA THR A 257 -50.65 -1.34 -0.04
C THR A 257 -51.44 -2.05 1.03
N LEU A 258 -51.79 -1.30 2.07
CA LEU A 258 -52.88 -1.61 2.97
C LEU A 258 -54.13 -1.80 2.10
N GLY A 259 -54.24 -3.01 1.54
CA GLY A 259 -55.40 -3.50 0.83
C GLY A 259 -56.42 -3.88 1.88
N GLY A 260 -57.28 -2.90 2.18
CA GLY A 260 -58.67 -3.01 2.61
C GLY A 260 -59.05 -4.12 3.59
N LEU A 261 -59.53 -3.71 4.75
CA LEU A 261 -60.81 -4.23 5.26
C LEU A 261 -61.74 -3.06 5.56
N ILE A 262 -62.77 -2.97 4.71
CA ILE A 262 -64.18 -2.57 4.94
C ILE A 262 -64.41 -1.31 5.78
#